data_AF-A0A2X3JNM8-F1
#
_entry.id   AF-A0A2X3JNM8-F1
#
_cell.length_a   1.000
_cell.length_b   1.000
_cell.length_c   1.000
_cell.angle_alpha   90.00
_cell.angle_beta   90.00
_cell.angle_gamma   90.00
#
_symmetry.space_group_name_H-M   'P 1'
#
loop_
_entity.id
_entity.type
_entity.pdbx_description
1 polymer ?
#
loop_
_entity_poly.entity_id
_entity_poly.type
_entity_poly.pdbx_seq_one_letter_code
_entity_poly.pdbx_strand_id
1 'polypeptide(L)'
;MAHFQSRHRQRRISAPGLLLADPALAISVRPQDVGFVPDLIAWNLSPERGGDGGNWNERNTKPSLAAWSVMEVYNVTQDKAWLAEMYPKLVAYHDWWLRNRDHNGNGVPEYGATRDKAHNTESGEMLFTVKKGNKEETQSGLNNYARVVEKGQYDSLEIPAQVAASWESGRDDAAVFGFIDKEQLDKYVR
;
A
#
# COMPACT_ATOMS: atom_id res chain seq x y z
N MET A 1 2.27 3.89 -24.18
CA MET A 1 3.71 3.58 -24.33
C MET A 1 3.98 2.25 -25.02
N ALA A 2 3.26 1.15 -24.71
CA ALA A 2 3.50 -0.14 -25.37
C ALA A 2 3.49 -0.05 -26.92
N HIS A 3 2.48 0.61 -27.50
CA HIS A 3 2.27 0.70 -28.95
C HIS A 3 3.23 1.62 -29.73
N PHE A 4 4.06 2.43 -29.06
CA PHE A 4 4.92 3.42 -29.74
C PHE A 4 6.36 3.45 -29.20
N GLN A 5 6.60 2.93 -27.99
CA GLN A 5 7.91 2.88 -27.32
C GLN A 5 8.04 1.62 -26.43
N SER A 6 7.82 0.44 -27.01
CA SER A 6 7.77 -0.85 -26.30
C SER A 6 9.01 -1.13 -25.43
N ARG A 7 10.24 -0.87 -25.92
CA ARG A 7 11.47 -1.04 -25.14
C ARG A 7 11.53 -0.17 -23.88
N HIS A 8 11.07 1.08 -23.98
CA HIS A 8 10.98 1.96 -22.81
C HIS A 8 9.89 1.50 -21.84
N ARG A 9 8.79 0.94 -22.35
CA ARG A 9 7.73 0.36 -21.52
C ARG A 9 8.20 -0.88 -20.77
N GLN A 10 8.91 -1.80 -21.42
CA GLN A 10 9.56 -2.95 -20.78
C GLN A 10 10.46 -2.49 -19.65
N ARG A 11 11.40 -1.55 -19.91
CA ARG A 11 12.27 -0.99 -18.86
C ARG A 11 11.51 -0.34 -17.70
N ARG A 12 10.42 0.40 -17.97
CA ARG A 12 9.60 1.02 -16.91
C ARG A 12 8.86 0.00 -16.05
N ILE A 13 8.41 -1.13 -16.61
CA ILE A 13 7.75 -2.20 -15.85
C ILE A 13 8.80 -3.03 -15.10
N SER A 14 9.93 -3.31 -15.75
CA SER A 14 11.06 -4.00 -15.11
C SER A 14 11.73 -3.12 -14.07
N ALA A 15 11.63 -1.79 -14.06
CA ALA A 15 12.29 -0.95 -13.06
C ALA A 15 11.76 -1.17 -11.62
N PRO A 16 10.43 -1.18 -11.36
CA PRO A 16 9.89 -1.72 -10.12
C PRO A 16 10.18 -3.23 -10.00
N GLY A 17 10.01 -4.00 -11.09
CA GLY A 17 10.20 -5.45 -11.08
C GLY A 17 11.63 -5.96 -10.79
N LEU A 18 12.66 -5.13 -10.99
CA LEU A 18 14.07 -5.44 -10.71
C LEU A 18 14.37 -5.33 -9.21
N LEU A 19 13.59 -4.53 -8.48
CA LEU A 19 13.77 -4.31 -7.05
C LEU A 19 12.93 -5.27 -6.18
N LEU A 20 11.87 -5.88 -6.74
CA LEU A 20 10.72 -6.34 -5.94
C LEU A 20 10.31 -7.81 -6.15
N ALA A 21 11.16 -8.56 -6.83
CA ALA A 21 11.14 -10.02 -6.76
C ALA A 21 12.51 -10.58 -6.37
N ASP A 22 13.41 -9.75 -5.84
CA ASP A 22 14.64 -10.23 -5.21
C ASP A 22 14.35 -10.47 -3.72
N PRO A 23 14.29 -11.73 -3.26
CA PRO A 23 14.10 -12.05 -1.86
C PRO A 23 15.10 -11.31 -0.97
N ALA A 24 16.34 -11.08 -1.44
CA ALA A 24 17.39 -10.46 -0.64
C ALA A 24 17.07 -9.01 -0.22
N LEU A 25 16.35 -8.26 -1.06
CA LEU A 25 15.94 -6.88 -0.76
C LEU A 25 14.69 -6.82 0.14
N ALA A 26 13.77 -7.78 0.02
CA ALA A 26 12.60 -7.86 0.90
C ALA A 26 12.97 -8.33 2.33
N ILE A 27 13.91 -9.27 2.44
CA ILE A 27 14.25 -9.97 3.70
C ILE A 27 14.80 -9.05 4.79
N SER A 28 15.55 -8.00 4.45
CA SER A 28 16.25 -7.19 5.48
C SER A 28 15.34 -6.26 6.28
N VAL A 29 14.24 -5.78 5.69
CA VAL A 29 13.33 -4.80 6.33
C VAL A 29 11.95 -5.41 6.62
N ARG A 30 11.43 -6.21 5.69
CA ARG A 30 10.04 -6.69 5.73
C ARG A 30 9.93 -8.13 5.20
N PRO A 31 10.56 -9.11 5.86
CA PRO A 31 10.54 -10.51 5.42
C PRO A 31 9.12 -11.09 5.34
N GLN A 32 8.15 -10.52 6.07
CA GLN A 32 6.73 -10.91 5.98
C GLN A 32 6.02 -10.47 4.68
N ASP A 33 6.65 -9.61 3.87
CA ASP A 33 6.06 -8.98 2.69
C ASP A 33 6.71 -9.47 1.37
N VAL A 34 7.17 -10.72 1.31
CA VAL A 34 7.67 -11.31 0.05
C VAL A 34 6.59 -11.19 -1.04
N GLY A 35 6.96 -10.63 -2.19
CA GLY A 35 6.06 -10.36 -3.32
C GLY A 35 5.44 -8.95 -3.33
N PHE A 36 5.59 -8.17 -2.26
CA PHE A 36 5.14 -6.78 -2.19
C PHE A 36 5.84 -5.87 -3.20
N VAL A 37 5.10 -4.88 -3.70
CA VAL A 37 5.62 -3.82 -4.57
C VAL A 37 5.44 -2.45 -3.87
N PRO A 38 6.51 -1.74 -3.44
CA PRO A 38 6.45 -0.40 -2.89
C PRO A 38 5.64 0.56 -3.75
N ASP A 39 4.92 1.42 -3.05
CA ASP A 39 4.17 2.53 -3.62
C ASP A 39 5.07 3.49 -4.39
N LEU A 40 6.21 3.87 -3.79
CA LEU A 40 7.07 4.89 -4.34
C LEU A 40 8.54 4.48 -4.19
N ILE A 41 9.20 4.30 -5.33
CA ILE A 41 10.66 4.18 -5.42
C ILE A 41 11.24 5.48 -5.99
N ALA A 42 12.33 5.95 -5.43
CA ALA A 42 12.98 7.19 -5.80
C ALA A 42 14.51 7.00 -5.90
N TRP A 43 15.22 8.06 -6.24
CA TRP A 43 16.68 8.04 -6.34
C TRP A 43 17.35 7.60 -5.03
N ASN A 44 16.99 8.26 -3.91
CA ASN A 44 17.51 7.92 -2.59
C ASN A 44 16.62 6.87 -1.93
N LEU A 45 17.25 5.82 -1.41
CA LEU A 45 16.62 4.82 -0.55
C LEU A 45 16.13 5.45 0.76
N SER A 46 15.17 4.82 1.42
CA SER A 46 14.78 5.23 2.77
C SER A 46 15.92 4.96 3.78
N PRO A 47 15.89 5.59 4.97
CA PRO A 47 16.83 5.28 6.06
C PRO A 47 16.87 3.81 6.47
N GLU A 48 15.74 3.10 6.43
CA GLU A 48 15.63 1.66 6.73
C GLU A 48 16.44 0.80 5.75
N ARG A 49 16.69 1.34 4.56
CA ARG A 49 17.48 0.72 3.50
C ARG A 49 18.86 1.34 3.35
N GLY A 50 19.30 2.15 4.31
CA GLY A 50 20.63 2.76 4.36
C GLY A 50 20.81 4.03 3.51
N GLY A 51 19.73 4.63 3.02
CA GLY A 51 19.75 5.93 2.34
C GLY A 51 19.32 7.10 3.24
N ASP A 52 19.06 8.24 2.62
CA ASP A 52 18.60 9.48 3.25
C ASP A 52 17.30 10.03 2.62
N GLY A 53 16.64 9.24 1.78
CA GLY A 53 15.47 9.64 1.02
C GLY A 53 14.19 9.70 1.85
N GLY A 54 13.46 10.82 1.76
CA GLY A 54 12.15 10.98 2.39
C GLY A 54 10.95 10.50 1.56
N ASN A 55 11.15 10.27 0.25
CA ASN A 55 10.05 9.92 -0.67
C ASN A 55 9.83 8.41 -0.80
N TRP A 56 10.87 7.59 -0.57
CA TRP A 56 10.76 6.14 -0.71
C TRP A 56 9.68 5.59 0.23
N ASN A 57 8.61 5.03 -0.33
CA ASN A 57 7.42 4.65 0.42
C ASN A 57 7.11 3.16 0.26
N GLU A 58 7.12 2.46 1.39
CA GLU A 58 6.75 1.06 1.50
C GLU A 58 5.58 0.83 2.45
N ARG A 59 4.88 1.89 2.87
CA ARG A 59 3.75 1.82 3.81
C ARG A 59 2.52 1.12 3.22
N ASN A 60 2.45 1.08 1.90
CA ASN A 60 1.36 0.55 1.10
C ASN A 60 1.88 0.20 -0.30
N THR A 61 1.04 -0.44 -1.10
CA THR A 61 1.24 -0.57 -2.55
C THR A 61 0.21 0.28 -3.32
N LYS A 62 -0.19 -0.15 -4.53
CA LYS A 62 -1.26 0.42 -5.36
C LYS A 62 -2.08 -0.69 -6.03
N PRO A 63 -3.29 -0.37 -6.56
CA PRO A 63 -4.15 -1.38 -7.19
C PRO A 63 -3.42 -2.07 -8.35
N SER A 64 -3.45 -3.41 -8.38
CA SER A 64 -2.62 -4.19 -9.30
C SER A 64 -3.23 -4.31 -10.69
N LEU A 65 -2.76 -3.48 -11.63
CA LEU A 65 -2.93 -3.69 -13.08
C LEU A 65 -1.66 -4.26 -13.72
N ALA A 66 -0.80 -4.92 -12.94
CA ALA A 66 0.52 -5.37 -13.37
C ALA A 66 0.43 -6.40 -14.51
N ALA A 67 -0.37 -7.46 -14.34
CA ALA A 67 -0.54 -8.50 -15.35
C ALA A 67 -1.14 -7.95 -16.65
N TRP A 68 -2.14 -7.07 -16.53
CA TRP A 68 -2.71 -6.36 -17.67
C TRP A 68 -1.64 -5.56 -18.42
N SER A 69 -0.84 -4.76 -17.72
CA SER A 69 0.23 -3.97 -18.33
C SER A 69 1.33 -4.82 -18.97
N VAL A 70 1.65 -5.98 -18.39
CA VAL A 70 2.61 -6.95 -18.96
C VAL A 70 2.05 -7.54 -20.25
N MET A 71 0.76 -7.88 -20.25
CA MET A 71 0.08 -8.45 -21.41
C MET A 71 0.01 -7.46 -22.57
N GLU A 72 -0.26 -6.18 -22.31
CA GLU A 72 -0.28 -5.15 -23.36
C GLU A 72 1.07 -4.99 -24.07
N VAL A 73 2.19 -5.19 -23.37
CA VAL A 73 3.51 -5.24 -24.00
C VAL A 73 3.63 -6.48 -24.88
N TYR A 74 3.27 -7.65 -24.35
CA TYR A 74 3.32 -8.91 -25.10
C TYR A 74 2.46 -8.85 -26.37
N ASN A 75 1.26 -8.27 -26.31
CA ASN A 75 0.36 -8.14 -27.45
C ASN A 75 1.03 -7.38 -28.62
N VAL A 76 1.87 -6.38 -28.32
CA VAL A 76 2.58 -5.60 -29.33
C VAL A 76 3.87 -6.27 -29.80
N THR A 77 4.65 -6.86 -28.88
CA THR A 77 5.99 -7.38 -29.19
C THR A 77 5.99 -8.85 -29.60
N GLN A 78 4.97 -9.60 -29.21
CA GLN A 78 4.89 -11.07 -29.28
C GLN A 78 6.09 -11.78 -28.62
N ASP A 79 6.79 -11.08 -27.72
CA ASP A 79 8.01 -11.55 -27.07
C ASP A 79 7.68 -12.51 -25.90
N LYS A 80 7.90 -13.80 -26.12
CA LYS A 80 7.67 -14.81 -25.06
C LYS A 80 8.73 -14.77 -23.96
N ALA A 81 9.94 -14.27 -24.23
CA ALA A 81 10.97 -14.13 -23.21
C ALA A 81 10.56 -13.07 -22.17
N TRP A 82 9.89 -12.01 -22.61
CA TRP A 82 9.25 -11.03 -21.74
C TRP A 82 8.22 -11.66 -20.77
N LEU A 83 7.36 -12.55 -21.28
CA LEU A 83 6.43 -13.27 -20.41
C LEU A 83 7.16 -14.19 -19.41
N ALA A 84 8.18 -14.91 -19.86
CA ALA A 84 8.98 -15.77 -18.99
C ALA A 84 9.69 -14.98 -17.87
N GLU A 85 10.16 -13.77 -18.17
CA GLU A 85 10.76 -12.85 -17.19
C GLU A 85 9.76 -12.37 -16.14
N MET A 86 8.56 -11.95 -16.59
CA MET A 86 7.59 -11.27 -15.74
C MET A 86 6.67 -12.21 -14.96
N TYR A 87 6.35 -13.38 -15.51
CA TYR A 87 5.41 -14.33 -14.91
C TYR A 87 5.71 -14.67 -13.43
N PRO A 88 6.93 -15.09 -13.05
CA PRO A 88 7.20 -15.39 -11.64
C PRO A 88 7.03 -14.17 -10.71
N LYS A 89 7.27 -12.95 -11.21
CA LYS A 89 7.07 -11.71 -10.44
C LYS A 89 5.60 -11.41 -10.22
N LEU A 90 4.78 -11.61 -11.27
CA LEU A 90 3.33 -11.46 -11.19
C LEU A 90 2.71 -12.46 -10.21
N VAL A 91 3.16 -13.71 -10.22
CA VAL A 91 2.71 -14.75 -9.28
C VAL A 91 3.07 -14.35 -7.84
N ALA A 92 4.32 -13.93 -7.59
CA ALA A 92 4.72 -13.51 -6.25
C ALA A 92 3.86 -12.34 -5.73
N TYR A 93 3.55 -11.36 -6.59
CA TYR A 93 2.71 -10.23 -6.21
C TYR A 93 1.24 -10.62 -5.99
N HIS A 94 0.70 -11.50 -6.84
CA HIS A 94 -0.62 -12.10 -6.63
C HIS A 94 -0.72 -12.80 -5.28
N ASP A 95 0.25 -13.66 -4.95
CA ASP A 95 0.21 -14.43 -3.71
C ASP A 95 0.41 -13.53 -2.49
N TRP A 96 1.12 -12.41 -2.61
CA TRP A 96 1.23 -11.41 -1.54
C TRP A 96 -0.12 -10.79 -1.19
N TRP A 97 -0.96 -10.45 -2.18
CA TRP A 97 -2.32 -9.93 -1.92
C TRP A 97 -3.13 -10.93 -1.09
N LEU A 98 -3.15 -12.20 -1.49
CA LEU A 98 -3.93 -13.23 -0.78
C LEU A 98 -3.39 -13.54 0.62
N ARG A 99 -2.09 -13.30 0.89
CA ARG A 99 -1.53 -13.49 2.23
C ARG A 99 -1.70 -12.28 3.15
N ASN A 100 -1.53 -11.07 2.61
CA ASN A 100 -1.32 -9.86 3.41
C ASN A 100 -2.48 -8.84 3.29
N ARG A 101 -3.50 -9.14 2.49
CA ARG A 101 -4.64 -8.27 2.18
C ARG A 101 -5.96 -9.04 2.07
N ASP A 102 -6.08 -10.16 2.76
CA ASP A 102 -7.32 -10.94 2.85
C ASP A 102 -7.58 -11.25 4.33
N HIS A 103 -8.13 -10.26 5.05
CA HIS A 103 -8.22 -10.32 6.50
C HIS A 103 -9.09 -11.49 6.98
N ASN A 104 -10.14 -11.82 6.25
CA ASN A 104 -11.09 -12.88 6.61
C ASN A 104 -10.82 -14.22 5.91
N GLY A 105 -9.82 -14.29 5.02
CA GLY A 105 -9.39 -15.52 4.35
C GLY A 105 -10.40 -16.04 3.33
N ASN A 106 -11.20 -15.17 2.72
CA ASN A 106 -12.26 -15.58 1.79
C ASN A 106 -11.83 -15.57 0.30
N GLY A 107 -10.58 -15.18 0.02
CA GLY A 107 -10.04 -15.04 -1.34
C GLY A 107 -10.40 -13.72 -2.04
N VAL A 108 -10.98 -12.75 -1.34
CA VAL A 108 -11.36 -11.43 -1.85
C VAL A 108 -10.53 -10.37 -1.11
N PRO A 109 -9.61 -9.67 -1.80
CA PRO A 109 -8.69 -8.79 -1.12
C PRO A 109 -9.32 -7.47 -0.67
N GLU A 110 -8.75 -6.87 0.37
CA GLU A 110 -9.01 -5.50 0.82
C GLU A 110 -7.83 -4.57 0.51
N TYR A 111 -8.09 -3.26 0.41
CA TYR A 111 -7.02 -2.28 0.56
C TYR A 111 -6.56 -2.22 2.02
N GLY A 112 -5.27 -1.99 2.23
CA GLY A 112 -4.68 -1.95 3.56
C GLY A 112 -3.32 -1.26 3.58
N ALA A 113 -2.56 -1.57 4.63
CA ALA A 113 -1.23 -1.02 4.85
C ALA A 113 -0.28 -2.12 5.34
N THR A 114 1.02 -1.88 5.22
CA THR A 114 2.05 -2.79 5.73
C THR A 114 2.34 -2.52 7.20
N ARG A 115 3.04 -3.44 7.86
CA ARG A 115 3.79 -3.11 9.07
C ARG A 115 4.85 -2.07 8.71
N ASP A 116 4.93 -0.98 9.48
CA ASP A 116 5.85 0.13 9.20
C ASP A 116 6.12 0.95 10.47
N LYS A 117 7.28 1.59 10.57
CA LYS A 117 7.62 2.49 11.68
C LYS A 117 6.61 3.63 11.87
N ALA A 118 5.95 4.05 10.79
CA ALA A 118 4.92 5.08 10.82
C ALA A 118 3.57 4.54 11.35
N HIS A 119 3.37 3.23 11.33
CA HIS A 119 2.06 2.60 11.56
C HIS A 119 1.93 1.94 12.93
N ASN A 120 3.04 1.48 13.49
CA ASN A 120 3.05 0.71 14.72
C ASN A 120 4.29 0.98 15.56
N THR A 121 4.18 0.72 16.86
CA THR A 121 5.33 0.67 17.77
C THR A 121 6.30 -0.45 17.36
N GLU A 122 7.49 -0.48 17.95
CA GLU A 122 8.46 -1.58 17.77
C GLU A 122 7.83 -2.95 18.11
N SER A 123 7.00 -3.00 19.17
CA SER A 123 6.26 -4.20 19.59
C SER A 123 5.08 -4.57 18.68
N GLY A 124 4.77 -3.77 17.66
CA GLY A 124 3.69 -4.04 16.69
C GLY A 124 2.32 -3.49 17.07
N GLU A 125 2.22 -2.63 18.09
CA GLU A 125 0.95 -2.00 18.47
C GLU A 125 0.60 -0.86 17.49
N MET A 126 -0.55 -0.93 16.82
CA MET A 126 -1.01 0.06 15.84
C MET A 126 -1.13 1.47 16.46
N LEU A 127 -0.51 2.48 15.86
CA LEU A 127 -0.56 3.88 16.31
C LEU A 127 -1.83 4.57 15.83
N PHE A 128 -2.40 5.44 16.67
CA PHE A 128 -3.47 6.36 16.30
C PHE A 128 -3.50 7.60 17.20
N THR A 129 -4.05 8.71 16.72
CA THR A 129 -4.21 9.96 17.47
C THR A 129 -5.68 10.35 17.54
N VAL A 130 -6.20 10.50 18.76
CA VAL A 130 -7.56 10.96 19.04
C VAL A 130 -7.56 12.48 19.13
N LYS A 131 -8.45 13.16 18.39
CA LYS A 131 -8.58 14.63 18.44
C LYS A 131 -9.94 15.04 18.95
N LYS A 132 -9.97 15.97 19.90
CA LYS A 132 -11.21 16.54 20.47
C LYS A 132 -11.00 17.98 20.92
N GLY A 133 -11.64 18.92 20.24
CA GLY A 133 -11.35 20.34 20.34
C GLY A 133 -9.86 20.58 20.08
N ASN A 134 -9.20 21.24 21.03
CA ASN A 134 -7.75 21.53 20.94
C ASN A 134 -6.87 20.45 21.59
N LYS A 135 -7.44 19.29 21.99
CA LYS A 135 -6.69 18.19 22.60
C LYS A 135 -6.38 17.11 21.58
N GLU A 136 -5.13 16.67 21.58
CA GLU A 136 -4.65 15.52 20.82
C GLU A 136 -4.03 14.50 21.78
N GLU A 137 -4.35 13.23 21.58
CA GLU A 137 -3.81 12.13 22.38
C GLU A 137 -3.39 10.97 21.47
N THR A 138 -2.09 10.71 21.39
CA THR A 138 -1.56 9.54 20.68
C THR A 138 -1.64 8.31 21.58
N GLN A 139 -2.27 7.26 21.07
CA GLN A 139 -2.39 5.96 21.71
C GLN A 139 -1.91 4.87 20.75
N SER A 140 -1.82 3.63 21.25
CA SER A 140 -1.49 2.47 20.44
C SER A 140 -2.33 1.25 20.79
N GLY A 141 -2.44 0.31 19.85
CA GLY A 141 -3.07 -1.00 20.02
C GLY A 141 -4.51 -1.07 19.54
N LEU A 142 -4.84 -2.18 18.85
CA LEU A 142 -6.16 -2.40 18.24
C LEU A 142 -7.29 -2.44 19.28
N ASN A 143 -7.04 -2.97 20.48
CA ASN A 143 -8.03 -2.99 21.56
C ASN A 143 -8.33 -1.60 22.12
N ASN A 144 -7.34 -0.70 22.19
CA ASN A 144 -7.56 0.69 22.58
C ASN A 144 -8.35 1.42 21.49
N TYR A 145 -7.94 1.25 20.24
CA TYR A 145 -8.64 1.78 19.07
C TYR A 145 -10.13 1.38 19.06
N ALA A 146 -10.44 0.08 19.23
CA ALA A 146 -11.81 -0.41 19.24
C ALA A 146 -12.67 0.26 20.33
N ARG A 147 -12.13 0.43 21.54
CA ARG A 147 -12.82 1.14 22.63
C ARG A 147 -13.05 2.62 22.35
N VAL A 148 -12.13 3.29 21.64
CA VAL A 148 -12.28 4.70 21.26
C VAL A 148 -13.37 4.86 20.22
N VAL A 149 -13.37 4.02 19.18
CA VAL A 149 -14.40 4.02 18.13
C VAL A 149 -15.78 3.72 18.70
N GLU A 150 -15.90 2.71 19.57
CA GLU A 150 -17.17 2.36 20.22
C GLU A 150 -17.76 3.52 21.03
N LYS A 151 -16.92 4.31 21.72
CA LYS A 151 -17.38 5.48 22.48
C LYS A 151 -17.77 6.66 21.59
N GLY A 152 -17.13 6.83 20.43
CA GLY A 152 -17.41 7.91 19.48
C GLY A 152 -17.19 9.33 20.03
N GLN A 153 -16.38 9.49 21.08
CA GLN A 153 -16.22 10.77 21.80
C GLN A 153 -15.05 11.63 21.29
N TYR A 154 -14.90 11.76 19.97
CA TYR A 154 -13.83 12.50 19.29
C TYR A 154 -14.37 13.30 18.10
N ASP A 155 -13.65 14.33 17.68
CA ASP A 155 -13.94 15.09 16.45
C ASP A 155 -13.32 14.42 15.23
N SER A 156 -12.09 13.89 15.39
CA SER A 156 -11.44 13.07 14.39
C SER A 156 -10.50 12.04 15.01
N LEU A 157 -10.16 11.03 14.21
CA LEU A 157 -9.25 9.95 14.57
C LEU A 157 -8.23 9.80 13.44
N GLU A 158 -6.95 10.03 13.73
CA GLU A 158 -5.88 9.89 12.75
C GLU A 158 -5.17 8.56 12.95
N ILE A 159 -5.21 7.70 11.93
CA ILE A 159 -4.59 6.38 11.97
C ILE A 159 -3.64 6.28 10.79
N PRO A 160 -2.31 6.39 10.99
CA PRO A 160 -1.35 6.42 9.88
C PRO A 160 -1.45 5.22 8.93
N ALA A 161 -1.81 4.04 9.46
CA ALA A 161 -2.05 2.84 8.66
C ALA A 161 -3.32 2.95 7.79
N GLN A 162 -4.42 3.53 8.32
CA GLN A 162 -5.64 3.73 7.53
C GLN A 162 -5.47 4.80 6.46
N VAL A 163 -4.66 5.84 6.75
CA VAL A 163 -4.25 6.82 5.74
C VAL A 163 -3.45 6.14 4.62
N ALA A 164 -2.51 5.25 4.96
CA ALA A 164 -1.78 4.49 3.92
C ALA A 164 -2.70 3.53 3.13
N ALA A 165 -3.77 3.01 3.75
CA ALA A 165 -4.77 2.22 3.05
C ALA A 165 -5.59 3.06 2.04
N SER A 166 -5.88 4.33 2.35
CA SER A 166 -6.52 5.22 1.36
C SER A 166 -5.57 5.47 0.19
N TRP A 167 -4.28 5.66 0.45
CA TRP A 167 -3.25 5.74 -0.61
C TRP A 167 -3.19 4.46 -1.45
N GLU A 168 -3.30 3.29 -0.84
CA GLU A 168 -3.28 2.00 -1.55
C GLU A 168 -4.40 1.87 -2.56
N SER A 169 -5.55 2.51 -2.30
CA SER A 169 -6.68 2.54 -3.24
C SER A 169 -6.41 3.41 -4.48
N GLY A 170 -5.45 4.34 -4.38
CA GLY A 170 -5.20 5.39 -5.38
C GLY A 170 -6.32 6.44 -5.48
N ARG A 171 -7.21 6.52 -4.48
CA ARG A 171 -8.38 7.41 -4.43
C ARG A 171 -8.57 7.92 -3.00
N ASP A 172 -7.58 8.68 -2.55
CA ASP A 172 -7.28 8.97 -1.15
C ASP A 172 -8.40 9.65 -0.35
N ASP A 173 -9.34 10.32 -1.03
CA ASP A 173 -10.48 11.05 -0.46
C ASP A 173 -11.84 10.59 -1.03
N ALA A 174 -11.90 9.39 -1.63
CA ALA A 174 -13.13 8.90 -2.24
C ALA A 174 -14.21 8.57 -1.18
N ALA A 175 -15.45 8.98 -1.47
CA ALA A 175 -16.60 8.82 -0.56
C ALA A 175 -16.83 7.38 -0.07
N VAL A 176 -16.55 6.37 -0.91
CA VAL A 176 -16.68 4.95 -0.55
C VAL A 176 -15.78 4.53 0.63
N PHE A 177 -14.73 5.30 0.94
CA PHE A 177 -13.83 5.06 2.06
C PHE A 177 -14.15 5.92 3.29
N GLY A 178 -15.31 6.56 3.34
CA GLY A 178 -15.78 7.34 4.48
C GLY A 178 -15.36 8.81 4.47
N PHE A 179 -14.79 9.30 3.37
CA PHE A 179 -14.48 10.71 3.19
C PHE A 179 -15.73 11.49 2.76
N ILE A 180 -16.17 12.39 3.63
CA ILE A 180 -17.34 13.24 3.42
C ILE A 180 -17.07 14.55 4.15
N ASP A 181 -17.32 15.68 3.52
CA ASP A 181 -17.15 16.96 4.20
C ASP A 181 -18.25 17.19 5.25
N LYS A 182 -18.04 18.17 6.14
CA LYS A 182 -18.97 18.46 7.23
C LYS A 182 -20.37 18.83 6.71
N GLU A 183 -20.46 19.63 5.65
CA GLU A 183 -21.74 20.09 5.13
C GLU A 183 -22.53 18.93 4.52
N GLN A 184 -21.85 18.05 3.79
CA GLN A 184 -22.43 16.83 3.22
C GLN A 184 -22.88 15.88 4.32
N LEU A 185 -22.09 15.66 5.37
CA LEU A 185 -22.45 14.79 6.48
C LEU A 185 -23.63 15.36 7.27
N ASP A 186 -23.62 16.66 7.57
CA ASP A 186 -24.71 17.35 8.26
C ASP A 186 -26.01 17.29 7.45
N LYS A 187 -25.95 17.18 6.11
CA LYS A 187 -27.12 16.95 5.25
C LYS A 187 -27.54 15.47 5.20
N TYR A 188 -26.59 14.54 5.18
CA TYR A 188 -26.86 13.10 5.09
C TYR A 188 -27.53 12.53 6.36
N VAL A 189 -27.21 13.09 7.53
CA VAL A 189 -27.75 12.63 8.83
C VAL A 189 -29.15 13.20 9.13
N ARG A 190 -29.58 14.25 8.42
CA ARG A 190 -30.92 14.85 8.58
C ARG A 190 -31.99 13.98 7.93
#